data_AF-A0A7V7WFY7-F1
#
_entry.id   AF-A0A7V7WFY7-F1
#
_cell.length_a   1.000
_cell.length_b   1.000
_cell.length_c   1.000
_cell.angle_alpha   90.00
_cell.angle_beta   90.00
_cell.angle_gamma   90.00
#
_symmetry.space_group_name_H-M   'P 1'
#
loop_
_entity.id
_entity.type
_entity.pdbx_description
1 polymer ?
#
loop_
_entity_poly.entity_id
_entity_poly.type
_entity_poly.pdbx_seq_one_letter_code
_entity_poly.pdbx_strand_id
1 'polypeptide(L)'
;MPAWLKPGTAFLCLALAFGLGFLVLLPPFQAPDEPFHLLRAYQISTGQWGETLEDGRRGAVVPGSAIDFFSAFQHVPLKPAAKVSREEILSFRERPLDPKATRFIGYATALAHPAWPYLPQALGVGIARALDLPVFYLLYLGRLCNLLAWAALVFVAIRRLPIYPWLLFLLALTPISLQQAASLSPDALTNGLAFLLFAGLLRLRLAPDEGPKLAAVVGTMALGLLLTLSKFAYGLHALLFILVPLGRFGSRRRRILGLAIFLGLNLAWMLHALRSGGDPARSGGEGRLLALLQDPVHFFEVGLDT
;
A
#
# COMPACT_ATOMS: atom_id res chain seq x y z
N MET A 1 -23.05 -11.78 24.40
CA MET A 1 -21.80 -12.22 23.75
C MET A 1 -20.61 -11.54 24.40
N PRO A 2 -19.60 -12.29 24.89
CA PRO A 2 -18.30 -11.76 25.31
C PRO A 2 -17.73 -10.70 24.35
N ALA A 3 -16.97 -9.73 24.87
CA ALA A 3 -16.41 -8.63 24.06
C ALA A 3 -15.51 -9.10 22.91
N TRP A 4 -14.82 -10.23 23.07
CA TRP A 4 -13.95 -10.84 22.06
C TRP A 4 -14.72 -11.55 20.92
N LEU A 5 -16.02 -11.81 21.09
CA LEU A 5 -16.89 -12.35 20.01
C LEU A 5 -17.42 -11.25 19.08
N LYS A 6 -17.08 -9.98 19.32
CA LYS A 6 -17.38 -8.92 18.37
C LYS A 6 -16.44 -9.04 17.16
N PRO A 7 -16.93 -9.01 15.91
CA PRO A 7 -16.12 -9.24 14.72
C PRO A 7 -14.85 -8.38 14.66
N GLY A 8 -14.92 -7.11 15.07
CA GLY A 8 -13.76 -6.22 15.10
C GLY A 8 -12.70 -6.68 16.11
N THR A 9 -13.09 -7.04 17.33
CA THR A 9 -12.13 -7.49 18.36
C THR A 9 -11.52 -8.83 17.99
N ALA A 10 -12.34 -9.78 17.50
CA ALA A 10 -11.87 -11.06 16.98
C ALA A 10 -10.88 -10.86 15.82
N PHE A 11 -11.21 -9.97 14.87
CA PHE A 11 -10.32 -9.62 13.76
C PHE A 11 -8.97 -9.15 14.28
N LEU A 12 -8.96 -8.17 15.19
CA LEU A 12 -7.73 -7.56 15.66
C LEU A 12 -6.82 -8.59 16.36
N CYS A 13 -7.39 -9.45 17.20
CA CYS A 13 -6.62 -10.51 17.86
C CYS A 13 -5.98 -11.47 16.85
N LEU A 14 -6.75 -11.96 15.87
CA LEU A 14 -6.24 -12.92 14.88
C LEU A 14 -5.30 -12.26 13.86
N ALA A 15 -5.60 -11.05 13.41
CA ALA A 15 -4.77 -10.29 12.49
C ALA A 15 -3.40 -10.00 13.09
N LEU A 16 -3.34 -9.65 14.39
CA LEU A 16 -2.07 -9.45 15.08
C LEU A 16 -1.35 -10.78 15.32
N ALA A 17 -2.04 -11.83 15.77
CA ALA A 17 -1.42 -13.13 16.00
C ALA A 17 -0.80 -13.71 14.72
N PHE A 18 -1.59 -13.81 13.64
CA PHE A 18 -1.11 -14.33 12.37
C PHE A 18 -0.20 -13.35 11.64
N GLY A 19 -0.48 -12.05 11.68
CA GLY A 19 0.35 -11.03 11.06
C GLY A 19 1.74 -10.95 11.67
N LEU A 20 1.86 -11.05 13.00
CA LEU A 20 3.17 -11.17 13.67
C LEU A 20 3.86 -12.49 13.30
N GLY A 21 3.10 -13.58 13.15
CA GLY A 21 3.60 -14.83 12.60
C GLY A 21 4.21 -14.64 11.20
N PHE A 22 3.48 -14.05 10.25
CA PHE A 22 3.99 -13.73 8.92
C PHE A 22 5.19 -12.78 8.97
N LEU A 23 5.17 -11.77 9.84
CA LEU A 23 6.26 -10.80 9.96
C LEU A 23 7.60 -11.47 10.28
N VAL A 24 7.58 -12.50 11.15
CA VAL A 24 8.77 -13.25 11.57
C VAL A 24 9.11 -14.38 10.61
N LEU A 25 8.10 -15.11 10.11
CA LEU A 25 8.28 -16.31 9.29
C LEU A 25 8.58 -15.98 7.83
N LEU A 26 8.12 -14.84 7.32
CA LEU A 26 8.43 -14.39 5.97
C LEU A 26 9.90 -13.96 5.94
N PRO A 27 10.77 -14.67 5.20
CA PRO A 27 12.16 -14.28 5.06
C PRO A 27 12.29 -12.84 4.57
N PRO A 28 13.39 -12.15 4.91
CA PRO A 28 13.66 -10.83 4.38
C PRO A 28 13.51 -10.81 2.85
N PHE A 29 12.74 -9.85 2.36
CA PHE A 29 12.59 -9.57 0.93
C PHE A 29 11.87 -10.64 0.10
N GLN A 30 11.21 -11.63 0.72
CA GLN A 30 10.42 -12.62 -0.02
C GLN A 30 9.11 -12.03 -0.60
N ALA A 31 8.56 -10.96 -0.01
CA ALA A 31 7.40 -10.29 -0.58
C ALA A 31 7.76 -9.58 -1.89
N PRO A 32 6.82 -9.50 -2.87
CA PRO A 32 7.05 -8.80 -4.13
C PRO A 32 7.54 -7.38 -3.90
N ASP A 33 8.61 -6.99 -4.61
CA ASP A 33 9.21 -5.65 -4.61
C ASP A 33 9.60 -5.07 -3.23
N GLU A 34 9.59 -5.89 -2.18
CA GLU A 34 9.85 -5.47 -0.80
C GLU A 34 11.20 -4.75 -0.60
N PRO A 35 12.31 -5.13 -1.25
CA PRO A 35 13.54 -4.36 -1.20
C PRO A 35 13.34 -2.90 -1.60
N PHE A 36 12.65 -2.66 -2.71
CA PHE A 36 12.43 -1.32 -3.24
C PHE A 36 11.46 -0.53 -2.35
N HIS A 37 10.49 -1.21 -1.74
CA HIS A 37 9.62 -0.62 -0.73
C HIS A 37 10.39 -0.19 0.54
N LEU A 38 11.41 -0.96 0.97
CA LEU A 38 12.28 -0.56 2.08
C LEU A 38 13.04 0.72 1.75
N LEU A 39 13.65 0.79 0.56
CA LEU A 39 14.40 1.96 0.13
C LEU A 39 13.51 3.18 0.00
N ARG A 40 12.29 3.00 -0.52
CA ARG A 40 11.29 4.07 -0.61
C ARG A 40 10.86 4.58 0.76
N ALA A 41 10.56 3.68 1.70
CA ALA A 41 10.23 4.03 3.08
C ALA A 41 11.41 4.76 3.77
N TYR A 42 12.66 4.35 3.49
CA TYR A 42 13.84 5.04 3.98
C TYR A 42 13.92 6.49 3.47
N GLN A 43 13.80 6.73 2.17
CA GLN A 43 13.77 8.09 1.62
C GLN A 43 12.69 8.96 2.25
N ILE A 44 11.47 8.43 2.40
CA ILE A 44 10.37 9.19 2.97
C ILE A 44 10.66 9.53 4.44
N SER A 45 11.27 8.60 5.17
CA SER A 45 11.71 8.84 6.55
C SER A 45 12.81 9.91 6.66
N THR A 46 13.57 10.20 5.60
CA THR A 46 14.57 11.30 5.56
C THR A 46 13.97 12.63 5.09
N GLY A 47 12.67 12.66 4.78
CA GLY A 47 12.01 13.83 4.20
C GLY A 47 12.20 13.95 2.68
N GLN A 48 12.69 12.92 2.00
CA GLN A 48 12.80 12.87 0.54
C GLN A 48 11.56 12.22 -0.06
N TRP A 49 10.57 13.03 -0.42
CA TRP A 49 9.29 12.58 -0.96
C TRP A 49 9.31 12.35 -2.49
N GLY A 50 10.22 13.03 -3.20
CA GLY A 50 10.38 12.94 -4.65
C GLY A 50 11.23 11.75 -5.10
N GLU A 51 11.45 11.66 -6.41
CA GLU A 51 12.43 10.76 -7.02
C GLU A 51 13.83 11.40 -6.96
N THR A 52 14.88 10.58 -6.91
CA THR A 52 16.25 11.05 -7.13
C THR A 52 16.68 10.71 -8.55
N LEU A 53 17.22 11.69 -9.27
CA LEU A 53 17.79 11.53 -10.60
C LEU A 53 19.30 11.57 -10.53
N GLU A 54 19.96 10.52 -10.99
CA GLU A 54 21.41 10.42 -11.09
C GLU A 54 21.79 9.76 -12.42
N ASP A 55 22.62 10.44 -13.22
CA ASP A 55 23.03 9.99 -14.56
C ASP A 55 21.86 9.55 -15.47
N GLY A 56 20.75 10.29 -15.42
CA GLY A 56 19.54 9.99 -16.20
C GLY A 56 18.74 8.77 -15.71
N ARG A 57 19.16 8.13 -14.60
CA ARG A 57 18.45 7.02 -13.96
C ARG A 57 17.61 7.53 -12.80
N ARG A 58 16.39 7.01 -12.69
CA ARG A 58 15.48 7.24 -11.56
C ARG A 58 15.76 6.23 -10.45
N GLY A 59 15.98 6.72 -9.24
CA GLY A 59 16.34 5.88 -8.10
C GLY A 59 16.34 6.62 -6.78
N ALA A 60 17.22 6.16 -5.89
CA ALA A 60 17.47 6.79 -4.60
C ALA A 60 18.93 6.69 -4.20
N VAL A 61 19.35 7.68 -3.41
CA VAL A 61 20.60 7.65 -2.65
C VAL A 61 20.28 7.19 -1.23
N VAL A 62 20.73 5.99 -0.88
CA VAL A 62 20.42 5.31 0.38
C VAL A 62 21.69 4.74 1.01
N PRO A 63 21.69 4.40 2.31
CA PRO A 63 22.83 3.75 2.96
C PRO A 63 23.28 2.49 2.23
N GLY A 64 24.59 2.35 2.06
CA GLY A 64 25.19 1.18 1.43
C GLY A 64 24.80 -0.12 2.13
N SER A 65 24.71 -0.11 3.47
CA SER A 65 24.32 -1.29 4.24
C SER A 65 22.88 -1.76 3.98
N ALA A 66 21.96 -0.87 3.58
CA ALA A 66 20.61 -1.24 3.14
C ALA A 66 20.62 -2.01 1.82
N ILE A 67 21.49 -1.60 0.89
CA ILE A 67 21.71 -2.31 -0.39
C ILE A 67 22.39 -3.65 -0.14
N ASP A 68 23.39 -3.71 0.75
CA ASP A 68 24.08 -4.96 1.09
C ASP A 68 23.14 -5.95 1.77
N PHE A 69 22.21 -5.46 2.61
CA PHE A 69 21.18 -6.27 3.22
C PHE A 69 20.26 -6.90 2.17
N PHE A 70 19.70 -6.11 1.26
CA PHE A 70 18.97 -6.66 0.12
C PHE A 70 19.81 -7.67 -0.68
N SER A 71 21.08 -7.32 -0.93
CA SER A 71 21.98 -8.12 -1.75
C SER A 71 22.29 -9.50 -1.17
N ALA A 72 22.14 -9.71 0.13
CA ALA A 72 22.30 -11.03 0.72
C ALA A 72 21.10 -11.96 0.45
N PHE A 73 19.89 -11.43 0.31
CA PHE A 73 18.65 -12.23 0.19
C PHE A 73 18.06 -12.25 -1.23
N GLN A 74 18.69 -11.63 -2.23
CA GLN A 74 18.25 -11.66 -3.64
C GLN A 74 18.16 -13.08 -4.24
N HIS A 75 18.71 -14.10 -3.57
CA HIS A 75 18.57 -15.50 -3.94
C HIS A 75 17.22 -16.13 -3.51
N VAL A 76 16.36 -15.40 -2.78
CA VAL A 76 15.12 -15.90 -2.18
C VAL A 76 13.85 -15.63 -2.99
N PRO A 77 13.60 -14.41 -3.53
CA PRO A 77 12.36 -14.09 -4.20
C PRO A 77 12.05 -15.02 -5.38
N LEU A 78 10.77 -15.41 -5.52
CA LEU A 78 10.26 -16.26 -6.61
C LEU A 78 10.91 -17.66 -6.73
N LYS A 79 11.63 -18.12 -5.69
CA LYS A 79 12.29 -19.43 -5.67
C LYS A 79 11.79 -20.27 -4.48
N PRO A 80 10.73 -21.08 -4.64
CA PRO A 80 10.13 -21.84 -3.53
C PRO A 80 11.09 -22.80 -2.81
N ALA A 81 12.10 -23.29 -3.54
CA ALA A 81 13.14 -24.18 -3.01
C ALA A 81 14.22 -23.44 -2.21
N ALA A 82 14.39 -22.13 -2.40
CA ALA A 82 15.35 -21.34 -1.64
C ALA A 82 14.92 -21.30 -0.16
N LYS A 83 15.84 -21.69 0.72
CA LYS A 83 15.65 -21.64 2.17
C LYS A 83 16.66 -20.68 2.74
N VAL A 84 16.22 -19.91 3.74
CA VAL A 84 17.05 -18.98 4.48
C VAL A 84 17.16 -19.51 5.89
N SER A 85 18.39 -19.65 6.38
CA SER A 85 18.62 -20.09 7.77
C SER A 85 18.29 -18.97 8.75
N ARG A 86 17.95 -19.34 9.99
CA ARG A 86 17.76 -18.35 11.06
C ARG A 86 19.06 -17.57 11.28
N GLU A 87 20.18 -18.24 11.27
CA GLU A 87 21.51 -17.68 11.51
C GLU A 87 21.86 -16.61 10.48
N GLU A 88 21.56 -16.86 9.20
CA GLU A 88 21.74 -15.90 8.11
C GLU A 88 20.90 -14.63 8.33
N ILE A 89 19.61 -14.77 8.66
CA ILE A 89 18.72 -13.64 8.99
C ILE A 89 19.28 -12.84 10.17
N LEU A 90 19.69 -13.55 11.23
CA LEU A 90 20.17 -12.94 12.46
C LEU A 90 21.54 -12.28 12.32
N SER A 91 22.37 -12.69 11.37
CA SER A 91 23.69 -12.10 11.11
C SER A 91 23.64 -10.60 10.78
N PHE A 92 22.48 -10.10 10.36
CA PHE A 92 22.27 -8.67 10.07
C PHE A 92 21.90 -7.84 11.31
N ARG A 93 21.60 -8.47 12.46
CA ARG A 93 21.24 -7.75 13.69
C ARG A 93 22.35 -6.87 14.24
N GLU A 94 23.60 -7.18 13.92
CA GLU A 94 24.77 -6.42 14.38
C GLU A 94 25.35 -5.51 13.29
N ARG A 95 24.82 -5.57 12.05
CA ARG A 95 25.33 -4.77 10.93
C ARG A 95 24.82 -3.34 11.03
N PRO A 96 25.69 -2.35 11.30
CA PRO A 96 25.25 -0.99 11.53
C PRO A 96 24.60 -0.38 10.30
N LEU A 97 23.61 0.47 10.55
CA LEU A 97 23.17 1.42 9.54
C LEU A 97 24.23 2.54 9.49
N ASP A 98 24.80 2.80 8.31
CA ASP A 98 25.65 3.97 8.10
C ASP A 98 24.92 4.98 7.19
N PRO A 99 24.30 6.03 7.76
CA PRO A 99 23.59 7.04 6.98
C PRO A 99 24.51 7.90 6.10
N LYS A 100 25.83 7.92 6.34
CA LYS A 100 26.78 8.76 5.62
C LYS A 100 27.39 8.03 4.43
N ALA A 101 27.61 6.72 4.56
CA ALA A 101 28.09 5.87 3.46
C ALA A 101 26.94 5.51 2.52
N THR A 102 26.54 6.46 1.67
CA THR A 102 25.41 6.26 0.74
C THR A 102 25.86 5.73 -0.62
N ARG A 103 24.93 5.07 -1.32
CA ARG A 103 25.08 4.62 -2.70
C ARG A 103 23.78 4.86 -3.47
N PHE A 104 23.91 5.17 -4.75
CA PHE A 104 22.77 5.23 -5.65
C PHE A 104 22.32 3.84 -6.09
N ILE A 105 21.00 3.64 -6.12
CA ILE A 105 20.38 2.45 -6.69
C ILE A 105 19.14 2.85 -7.50
N GLY A 106 19.07 2.38 -8.74
CA GLY A 106 17.92 2.60 -9.63
C GLY A 106 16.80 1.62 -9.34
N TYR A 107 15.56 2.11 -9.18
CA TYR A 107 14.38 1.26 -9.01
C TYR A 107 13.09 1.97 -9.45
N ALA A 108 12.97 2.20 -10.76
CA ALA A 108 11.86 2.96 -11.34
C ALA A 108 10.45 2.44 -10.97
N THR A 109 10.29 1.13 -10.70
CA THR A 109 9.00 0.51 -10.39
C THR A 109 8.39 1.01 -9.08
N ALA A 110 9.15 1.08 -7.97
CA ALA A 110 8.59 1.56 -6.70
C ALA A 110 8.44 3.09 -6.64
N LEU A 111 9.13 3.83 -7.52
CA LEU A 111 8.98 5.28 -7.68
C LEU A 111 7.70 5.66 -8.43
N ALA A 112 7.13 4.75 -9.22
CA ALA A 112 5.81 4.93 -9.83
C ALA A 112 4.68 5.01 -8.79
N HIS A 113 4.92 4.52 -7.56
CA HIS A 113 3.98 4.65 -6.46
C HIS A 113 4.13 5.99 -5.73
N PRO A 114 3.00 6.65 -5.40
CA PRO A 114 3.01 7.86 -4.58
C PRO A 114 3.72 7.62 -3.25
N ALA A 115 4.29 8.67 -2.65
CA ALA A 115 5.06 8.54 -1.42
C ALA A 115 4.17 8.19 -0.20
N TRP A 116 3.00 8.81 -0.11
CA TRP A 116 2.21 8.76 1.13
C TRP A 116 1.68 7.37 1.54
N PRO A 117 1.43 6.37 0.65
CA PRO A 117 1.05 5.03 1.08
C PRO A 117 2.15 4.30 1.85
N TYR A 118 3.39 4.79 1.79
CA TYR A 118 4.52 4.29 2.56
C TYR A 118 4.66 4.94 3.94
N LEU A 119 3.79 5.88 4.33
CA LEU A 119 3.91 6.57 5.62
C LEU A 119 3.98 5.62 6.83
N PRO A 120 3.19 4.52 6.91
CA PRO A 120 3.34 3.56 7.99
C PRO A 120 4.74 2.93 8.04
N GLN A 121 5.25 2.48 6.90
CA GLN A 121 6.57 1.87 6.76
C GLN A 121 7.66 2.88 7.11
N ALA A 122 7.56 4.10 6.58
CA ALA A 122 8.49 5.19 6.80
C ALA A 122 8.53 5.62 8.28
N LEU A 123 7.40 5.54 8.99
CA LEU A 123 7.37 5.74 10.45
C LEU A 123 8.21 4.67 11.16
N GLY A 124 8.01 3.38 10.85
CA GLY A 124 8.78 2.29 11.44
C GLY A 124 10.29 2.39 11.13
N VAL A 125 10.62 2.70 9.87
CA VAL A 125 11.99 2.95 9.42
C VAL A 125 12.59 4.18 10.11
N GLY A 126 11.82 5.25 10.26
CA GLY A 126 12.22 6.47 10.96
C GLY A 126 12.50 6.24 12.44
N ILE A 127 11.67 5.42 13.12
CA ILE A 127 11.91 4.99 14.51
C ILE A 127 13.23 4.22 14.60
N ALA A 128 13.47 3.25 13.69
CA ALA A 128 14.71 2.49 13.68
C ALA A 128 15.94 3.41 13.53
N ARG A 129 15.86 4.41 12.64
CA ARG A 129 16.92 5.39 12.40
C ARG A 129 17.15 6.30 13.60
N ALA A 130 16.07 6.79 14.22
CA ALA A 130 16.16 7.71 15.36
C ALA A 130 16.79 7.04 16.60
N LEU A 131 16.73 5.71 16.67
CA LEU A 131 17.35 4.88 17.71
C LEU A 131 18.71 4.30 17.28
N ASP A 132 19.26 4.74 16.15
CA ASP A 132 20.51 4.24 15.57
C ASP A 132 20.56 2.71 15.44
N LEU A 133 19.42 2.09 15.13
CA LEU A 133 19.34 0.63 15.03
C LEU A 133 20.01 0.10 13.76
N PRO A 134 20.60 -1.12 13.85
CA PRO A 134 21.13 -1.88 12.72
C PRO A 134 20.14 -2.02 11.55
N VAL A 135 20.67 -2.21 10.33
CA VAL A 135 19.88 -2.25 9.08
C VAL A 135 18.74 -3.26 9.12
N PHE A 136 18.94 -4.36 9.82
CA PHE A 136 17.94 -5.38 10.11
C PHE A 136 16.63 -4.79 10.64
N TYR A 137 16.70 -3.86 11.60
CA TYR A 137 15.52 -3.33 12.29
C TYR A 137 14.70 -2.37 11.42
N LEU A 138 15.28 -1.78 10.37
CA LEU A 138 14.53 -0.97 9.41
C LEU A 138 13.42 -1.79 8.74
N LEU A 139 13.75 -3.01 8.31
CA LEU A 139 12.80 -3.94 7.70
C LEU A 139 11.70 -4.33 8.68
N TYR A 140 12.07 -4.83 9.87
CA TYR A 140 11.10 -5.39 10.81
C TYR A 140 10.21 -4.32 11.46
N LEU A 141 10.73 -3.14 11.78
CA LEU A 141 9.91 -2.04 12.29
C LEU A 141 9.02 -1.45 11.19
N GLY A 142 9.52 -1.36 9.95
CA GLY A 142 8.69 -0.97 8.81
C GLY A 142 7.53 -1.94 8.56
N ARG A 143 7.80 -3.26 8.56
CA ARG A 143 6.77 -4.32 8.49
C ARG A 143 5.76 -4.21 9.63
N LEU A 144 6.22 -4.01 10.86
CA LEU A 144 5.37 -3.90 12.03
C LEU A 144 4.42 -2.69 11.92
N CYS A 145 4.95 -1.51 11.59
CA CYS A 145 4.11 -0.32 11.44
C CYS A 145 3.12 -0.45 10.28
N ASN A 146 3.48 -1.13 9.18
CA ASN A 146 2.56 -1.43 8.09
C ASN A 146 1.40 -2.33 8.55
N LEU A 147 1.73 -3.42 9.27
CA LEU A 147 0.76 -4.36 9.83
C LEU A 147 -0.21 -3.65 10.79
N LEU A 148 0.32 -2.82 11.68
CA LEU A 148 -0.48 -2.07 12.66
C LEU A 148 -1.41 -1.06 11.99
N ALA A 149 -0.92 -0.33 10.98
CA ALA A 149 -1.73 0.64 10.24
C ALA A 149 -2.85 -0.05 9.46
N TRP A 150 -2.55 -1.13 8.75
CA TRP A 150 -3.56 -1.93 8.06
C TRP A 150 -4.60 -2.52 9.04
N ALA A 151 -4.14 -3.15 10.12
CA ALA A 151 -5.03 -3.74 11.12
C ALA A 151 -5.95 -2.69 11.75
N ALA A 152 -5.45 -1.49 12.03
CA ALA A 152 -6.27 -0.38 12.53
C ALA A 152 -7.34 0.05 11.53
N LEU A 153 -7.00 0.22 10.26
CA LEU A 153 -7.96 0.60 9.21
C LEU A 153 -9.05 -0.45 9.05
N VAL A 154 -8.68 -1.72 8.97
CA VAL A 154 -9.64 -2.82 8.79
C VAL A 154 -10.50 -3.01 10.05
N PHE A 155 -9.92 -2.88 11.24
CA PHE A 155 -10.68 -2.89 12.48
C PHE A 155 -11.78 -1.82 12.47
N VAL A 156 -11.44 -0.59 12.08
CA VAL A 156 -12.40 0.51 11.95
C VAL A 156 -13.44 0.20 10.86
N ALA A 157 -13.04 -0.37 9.73
CA ALA A 157 -13.95 -0.76 8.65
C ALA A 157 -14.99 -1.78 9.14
N ILE A 158 -14.55 -2.86 9.78
CA ILE A 158 -15.42 -3.90 10.36
C ILE A 158 -16.36 -3.31 11.42
N ARG A 159 -15.85 -2.44 12.30
CA ARG A 159 -16.64 -1.77 13.34
C ARG A 159 -17.69 -0.83 12.77
N ARG A 160 -17.47 -0.26 11.59
CA ARG A 160 -18.37 0.69 10.91
C ARG A 160 -19.35 0.01 9.96
N LEU A 161 -19.10 -1.24 9.57
CA LEU A 161 -19.92 -1.94 8.60
C LEU A 161 -21.31 -2.23 9.18
N PRO A 162 -22.40 -1.79 8.53
CA PRO A 162 -23.76 -1.96 9.06
C PRO A 162 -24.29 -3.40 8.94
N ILE A 163 -23.82 -4.15 7.95
CA ILE A 163 -24.26 -5.52 7.65
C ILE A 163 -23.06 -6.39 7.26
N TYR A 164 -23.12 -7.68 7.54
CA TYR A 164 -22.09 -8.67 7.20
C TYR A 164 -20.64 -8.35 7.66
N PRO A 165 -20.39 -7.84 8.89
CA PRO A 165 -19.02 -7.57 9.38
C PRO A 165 -18.13 -8.82 9.42
N TRP A 166 -18.73 -10.01 9.57
CA TRP A 166 -18.02 -11.29 9.50
C TRP A 166 -17.48 -11.61 8.09
N LEU A 167 -18.16 -11.17 7.02
CA LEU A 167 -17.67 -11.36 5.67
C LEU A 167 -16.39 -10.54 5.44
N LEU A 168 -16.41 -9.28 5.86
CA LEU A 168 -15.23 -8.41 5.78
C LEU A 168 -14.07 -8.93 6.64
N PHE A 169 -14.38 -9.45 7.84
CA PHE A 169 -13.43 -10.16 8.70
C PHE A 169 -12.75 -11.32 7.96
N LEU A 170 -13.52 -12.19 7.28
CA LEU A 170 -12.98 -13.36 6.58
C LEU A 170 -12.11 -12.96 5.39
N LEU A 171 -12.56 -11.98 4.60
CA LEU A 171 -11.80 -11.47 3.45
C LEU A 171 -10.47 -10.85 3.87
N ALA A 172 -10.47 -10.07 4.96
CA ALA A 172 -9.27 -9.42 5.45
C ALA A 172 -8.28 -10.39 6.13
N LEU A 173 -8.74 -11.52 6.68
CA LEU A 173 -7.87 -12.55 7.27
C LEU A 173 -7.35 -13.58 6.27
N THR A 174 -7.52 -13.35 4.97
CA THR A 174 -6.91 -14.20 3.95
C THR A 174 -5.38 -14.20 4.08
N PRO A 175 -4.69 -15.32 3.78
CA PRO A 175 -3.23 -15.40 3.88
C PRO A 175 -2.51 -14.31 3.09
N ILE A 176 -3.01 -13.97 1.90
CA ILE A 176 -2.43 -12.92 1.06
C ILE A 176 -2.56 -11.53 1.69
N SER A 177 -3.69 -11.22 2.34
CA SER A 177 -3.89 -9.94 3.02
C SER A 177 -2.94 -9.80 4.21
N LEU A 178 -2.78 -10.88 5.00
CA LEU A 178 -1.86 -10.91 6.13
C LEU A 178 -0.39 -10.81 5.69
N GLN A 179 0.00 -11.54 4.64
CA GLN A 179 1.36 -11.46 4.08
C GLN A 179 1.67 -10.05 3.59
N GLN A 180 0.75 -9.42 2.86
CA GLN A 180 0.94 -8.05 2.37
C GLN A 180 1.03 -7.05 3.54
N ALA A 181 0.16 -7.16 4.54
CA ALA A 181 0.19 -6.33 5.74
C ALA A 181 1.48 -6.51 6.56
N ALA A 182 2.01 -7.73 6.62
CA ALA A 182 3.25 -8.06 7.32
C ALA A 182 4.53 -7.88 6.47
N SER A 183 4.42 -7.27 5.30
CA SER A 183 5.55 -6.87 4.45
C SER A 183 5.68 -5.34 4.39
N LEU A 184 6.62 -4.81 3.61
CA LEU A 184 6.70 -3.36 3.36
C LEU A 184 5.79 -2.88 2.22
N SER A 185 4.93 -3.74 1.69
CA SER A 185 4.06 -3.41 0.57
C SER A 185 3.10 -2.24 0.87
N PRO A 186 3.00 -1.23 -0.02
CA PRO A 186 2.01 -0.15 0.08
C PRO A 186 0.57 -0.65 -0.15
N ASP A 187 0.40 -1.88 -0.64
CA ASP A 187 -0.91 -2.48 -0.90
C ASP A 187 -1.67 -2.75 0.39
N ALA A 188 -0.97 -2.94 1.51
CA ALA A 188 -1.59 -3.05 2.83
C ALA A 188 -2.43 -1.80 3.13
N LEU A 189 -1.86 -0.60 3.05
CA LEU A 189 -2.61 0.63 3.29
C LEU A 189 -3.76 0.80 2.28
N THR A 190 -3.49 0.53 1.00
CA THR A 190 -4.47 0.63 -0.08
C THR A 190 -5.69 -0.28 0.19
N ASN A 191 -5.46 -1.53 0.58
CA ASN A 191 -6.51 -2.49 0.90
C ASN A 191 -7.29 -2.08 2.16
N GLY A 192 -6.60 -1.59 3.19
CA GLY A 192 -7.25 -1.06 4.40
C GLY A 192 -8.19 0.11 4.10
N LEU A 193 -7.76 1.03 3.24
CA LEU A 193 -8.57 2.15 2.76
C LEU A 193 -9.75 1.70 1.91
N ALA A 194 -9.56 0.70 1.03
CA ALA A 194 -10.63 0.14 0.21
C ALA A 194 -11.73 -0.50 1.08
N PHE A 195 -11.36 -1.28 2.10
CA PHE A 195 -12.32 -1.85 3.05
C PHE A 195 -13.06 -0.76 3.85
N LEU A 196 -12.35 0.28 4.28
CA LEU A 196 -12.96 1.40 5.01
C LEU A 196 -13.89 2.23 4.13
N LEU A 197 -13.52 2.46 2.87
CA LEU A 197 -14.36 3.10 1.86
C LEU A 197 -15.64 2.29 1.62
N PHE A 198 -15.51 0.97 1.42
CA PHE A 198 -16.64 0.07 1.24
C PHE A 198 -17.60 0.15 2.44
N ALA A 199 -17.07 0.13 3.67
CA ALA A 199 -17.87 0.28 4.87
C ALA A 199 -18.59 1.65 4.95
N GLY A 200 -17.91 2.72 4.56
CA GLY A 200 -18.48 4.07 4.45
C GLY A 200 -19.63 4.12 3.43
N LEU A 201 -19.42 3.62 2.22
CA LEU A 201 -20.42 3.59 1.15
C LEU A 201 -21.68 2.81 1.57
N LEU A 202 -21.50 1.64 2.18
CA LEU A 202 -22.62 0.81 2.61
C LEU A 202 -23.42 1.49 3.73
N ARG A 203 -22.73 2.17 4.65
CA ARG A 203 -23.36 2.97 5.70
C ARG A 203 -24.12 4.17 5.16
N LEU A 204 -23.61 4.84 4.12
CA LEU A 204 -24.35 5.92 3.44
C LEU A 204 -25.60 5.40 2.72
N ARG A 205 -25.50 4.23 2.09
CA ARG A 205 -26.62 3.59 1.38
C ARG A 205 -27.73 3.14 2.33
N LEU A 206 -27.37 2.59 3.49
CA LEU A 206 -28.29 2.03 4.48
C LEU A 206 -28.61 3.00 5.63
N ALA A 207 -28.34 4.30 5.47
CA ALA A 207 -28.61 5.29 6.51
C ALA A 207 -30.12 5.39 6.84
N PRO A 208 -30.51 5.70 8.10
CA PRO A 208 -31.90 5.95 8.49
C PRO A 208 -32.54 7.07 7.67
N ASP A 209 -33.87 7.19 7.66
CA ASP A 209 -34.62 8.08 6.75
C ASP A 209 -34.23 9.57 6.83
N GLU A 210 -33.75 10.03 7.98
CA GLU A 210 -33.17 11.37 8.18
C GLU A 210 -31.94 11.67 7.29
N GLY A 211 -31.35 10.64 6.69
CA GLY A 211 -30.19 10.75 5.80
C GLY A 211 -28.85 10.76 6.55
N PRO A 212 -27.73 10.53 5.83
CA PRO A 212 -26.41 10.54 6.44
C PRO A 212 -25.97 11.97 6.77
N LYS A 213 -25.25 12.12 7.89
CA LYS A 213 -24.58 13.39 8.25
C LYS A 213 -23.61 13.80 7.14
N LEU A 214 -23.53 15.10 6.83
CA LEU A 214 -22.60 15.64 5.81
C LEU A 214 -21.16 15.18 6.03
N ALA A 215 -20.70 15.15 7.29
CA ALA A 215 -19.36 14.66 7.64
C ALA A 215 -19.12 13.20 7.20
N ALA A 216 -20.14 12.34 7.22
CA ALA A 216 -20.01 10.95 6.76
C ALA A 216 -19.89 10.89 5.23
N VAL A 217 -20.63 11.74 4.50
CA VAL A 217 -20.54 11.84 3.04
C VAL A 217 -19.16 12.35 2.64
N VAL A 218 -18.74 13.50 3.19
CA VAL A 218 -17.44 14.11 2.91
C VAL A 218 -16.29 13.17 3.31
N GLY A 219 -16.37 12.53 4.47
CA GLY A 219 -15.36 11.57 4.92
C GLY A 219 -15.25 10.36 3.99
N THR A 220 -16.37 9.84 3.48
CA THR A 220 -16.36 8.72 2.52
C THR A 220 -15.76 9.17 1.18
N MET A 221 -16.10 10.36 0.69
CA MET A 221 -15.49 10.94 -0.52
C MET A 221 -13.99 11.15 -0.34
N ALA A 222 -13.54 11.69 0.80
CA ALA A 222 -12.13 11.84 1.10
C ALA A 222 -11.38 10.49 1.08
N LEU A 223 -11.96 9.44 1.65
CA LEU A 223 -11.39 8.08 1.59
C LEU A 223 -11.27 7.57 0.15
N GLY A 224 -12.27 7.83 -0.69
CA GLY A 224 -12.20 7.47 -2.11
C GLY A 224 -11.05 8.19 -2.83
N LEU A 225 -10.87 9.48 -2.55
CA LEU A 225 -9.81 10.28 -3.16
C LEU A 225 -8.44 9.77 -2.71
N LEU A 226 -8.29 9.53 -1.41
CA LEU A 226 -7.08 8.91 -0.87
C LEU A 226 -6.82 7.55 -1.54
N LEU A 227 -7.82 6.70 -1.75
CA LEU A 227 -7.59 5.41 -2.41
C LEU A 227 -7.01 5.58 -3.82
N THR A 228 -7.56 6.50 -4.62
CA THR A 228 -7.04 6.78 -5.97
C THR A 228 -5.68 7.46 -5.97
N LEU A 229 -5.40 8.31 -4.98
CA LEU A 229 -4.06 8.84 -4.73
C LEU A 229 -3.08 7.76 -4.27
N SER A 230 -3.52 6.57 -3.85
CA SER A 230 -2.64 5.44 -3.52
C SER A 230 -2.27 4.66 -4.77
N LYS A 231 -3.27 4.35 -5.59
CA LYS A 231 -3.15 3.65 -6.87
C LYS A 231 -4.21 4.21 -7.83
N PHE A 232 -3.79 4.80 -8.93
CA PHE A 232 -4.71 5.46 -9.85
C PHE A 232 -5.70 4.50 -10.51
N ALA A 233 -5.35 3.21 -10.65
CA ALA A 233 -6.26 2.17 -11.13
C ALA A 233 -7.55 2.07 -10.29
N TYR A 234 -7.49 2.48 -9.02
CA TYR A 234 -8.66 2.53 -8.13
C TYR A 234 -9.55 3.75 -8.38
N GLY A 235 -9.23 4.63 -9.34
CA GLY A 235 -10.08 5.74 -9.76
C GLY A 235 -11.50 5.32 -10.14
N LEU A 236 -11.69 4.09 -10.63
CA LEU A 236 -13.02 3.53 -10.93
C LEU A 236 -13.88 3.29 -9.68
N HIS A 237 -13.29 3.22 -8.48
CA HIS A 237 -14.06 3.13 -7.23
C HIS A 237 -14.92 4.38 -7.00
N ALA A 238 -14.62 5.49 -7.69
CA ALA A 238 -15.50 6.64 -7.80
C ALA A 238 -16.91 6.32 -8.24
N LEU A 239 -17.07 5.36 -9.14
CA LEU A 239 -18.36 4.97 -9.67
C LEU A 239 -19.23 4.29 -8.61
N LEU A 240 -18.64 3.74 -7.54
CA LEU A 240 -19.40 3.14 -6.44
C LEU A 240 -20.23 4.17 -5.67
N PHE A 241 -19.93 5.47 -5.75
CA PHE A 241 -20.79 6.52 -5.20
C PHE A 241 -22.13 6.66 -5.93
N ILE A 242 -22.25 6.14 -7.17
CA ILE A 242 -23.53 6.07 -7.87
C ILE A 242 -24.51 5.17 -7.12
N LEU A 243 -24.01 4.19 -6.36
CA LEU A 243 -24.82 3.27 -5.55
C LEU A 243 -25.46 3.94 -4.33
N VAL A 244 -25.04 5.16 -3.96
CA VAL A 244 -25.65 5.92 -2.87
C VAL A 244 -26.88 6.68 -3.39
N PRO A 245 -28.09 6.47 -2.82
CA PRO A 245 -29.33 7.06 -3.34
C PRO A 245 -29.35 8.61 -3.34
N LEU A 246 -30.06 9.20 -4.32
CA LEU A 246 -30.15 10.66 -4.53
C LEU A 246 -30.58 11.45 -3.28
N GLY A 247 -31.59 10.95 -2.57
CA GLY A 247 -32.14 11.60 -1.38
C GLY A 247 -31.13 11.73 -0.22
N ARG A 248 -29.99 11.03 -0.30
CA ARG A 248 -28.98 11.00 0.77
C ARG A 248 -27.94 12.11 0.67
N PHE A 249 -27.93 12.90 -0.42
CA PHE A 249 -26.98 14.01 -0.63
C PHE A 249 -27.60 15.40 -0.34
N GLY A 250 -28.81 15.43 0.22
CA GLY A 250 -29.58 16.65 0.51
C GLY A 250 -30.15 17.34 -0.74
N SER A 251 -29.44 17.37 -1.87
CA SER A 251 -29.99 17.83 -3.15
C SER A 251 -29.33 17.15 -4.35
N ARG A 252 -30.06 17.06 -5.47
CA ARG A 252 -29.55 16.53 -6.74
C ARG A 252 -28.33 17.32 -7.23
N ARG A 253 -28.34 18.65 -7.08
CA ARG A 253 -27.22 19.53 -7.46
C ARG A 253 -25.96 19.24 -6.65
N ARG A 254 -26.08 19.05 -5.32
CA ARG A 254 -24.95 18.71 -4.45
C ARG A 254 -24.34 17.36 -4.82
N ARG A 255 -25.17 16.36 -5.16
CA ARG A 255 -24.68 15.06 -5.63
C ARG A 255 -23.90 15.18 -6.92
N ILE A 256 -24.47 15.85 -7.93
CA ILE A 256 -23.83 16.00 -9.24
C ILE A 256 -22.51 16.75 -9.10
N LEU A 257 -22.50 17.86 -8.35
CA LEU A 257 -21.28 18.64 -8.11
C LEU A 257 -20.24 17.83 -7.35
N GLY A 258 -20.63 17.11 -6.30
CA GLY A 258 -19.73 16.25 -5.53
C GLY A 258 -19.13 15.12 -6.37
N LEU A 259 -19.95 14.43 -7.17
CA LEU A 259 -19.48 13.40 -8.10
C LEU A 259 -18.59 13.99 -9.20
N ALA A 260 -18.93 15.15 -9.75
CA ALA A 260 -18.13 15.81 -10.78
C ALA A 260 -16.76 16.24 -10.26
N ILE A 261 -16.71 16.84 -9.06
CA ILE A 261 -15.44 17.19 -8.39
C ILE A 261 -14.65 15.92 -8.12
N PHE A 262 -15.30 14.88 -7.58
CA PHE A 262 -14.64 13.62 -7.27
C PHE A 262 -14.03 12.96 -8.52
N LEU A 263 -14.83 12.79 -9.58
CA LEU A 263 -14.37 12.23 -10.85
C LEU A 263 -13.31 13.11 -11.50
N GLY A 264 -13.47 14.43 -11.44
CA GLY A 264 -12.50 15.39 -11.98
C GLY A 264 -11.15 15.32 -11.28
N LEU A 265 -11.12 15.23 -9.95
CA LEU A 265 -9.87 15.06 -9.18
C LEU A 265 -9.19 13.72 -9.48
N ASN A 266 -9.97 12.64 -9.58
CA ASN A 266 -9.43 11.31 -9.92
C ASN A 266 -8.88 11.28 -11.35
N LEU A 267 -9.57 11.89 -12.31
CA LEU A 267 -9.12 12.00 -13.69
C LEU A 267 -7.87 12.86 -13.79
N ALA A 268 -7.84 14.01 -13.11
CA ALA A 268 -6.67 14.89 -13.08
C ALA A 268 -5.45 14.17 -12.51
N TRP A 269 -5.62 13.41 -11.43
CA TRP A 269 -4.55 12.59 -10.86
C TRP A 269 -4.09 11.49 -11.81
N MET A 270 -5.01 10.77 -12.43
CA MET A 270 -4.69 9.74 -13.41
C MET A 270 -3.89 10.31 -14.58
N LEU A 271 -4.32 11.45 -15.15
CA LEU A 271 -3.61 12.11 -16.24
C LEU A 271 -2.24 12.63 -15.81
N HIS A 272 -2.11 13.14 -14.57
CA HIS A 272 -0.82 13.52 -14.03
C HIS A 272 0.10 12.30 -13.90
N ALA A 273 -0.37 11.20 -13.30
CA ALA A 273 0.40 9.97 -13.16
C ALA A 273 0.88 9.42 -14.51
N LEU A 274 0.00 9.39 -15.52
CA LEU A 274 0.35 8.95 -16.88
C LEU A 274 1.39 9.85 -17.56
N ARG A 275 1.44 11.14 -17.24
CA ARG A 275 2.44 12.09 -17.78
C ARG A 275 3.78 12.01 -17.02
N SER A 276 3.73 11.72 -15.73
CA SER A 276 4.89 11.68 -14.84
C SER A 276 5.62 10.33 -14.89
N GLY A 277 4.90 9.25 -15.21
CA GLY A 277 5.44 7.94 -15.52
C GLY A 277 6.26 7.98 -16.81
N GLY A 278 7.59 8.06 -16.68
CA GLY A 278 8.50 7.94 -17.81
C GLY A 278 8.40 6.56 -18.45
N ASP A 279 8.68 6.51 -19.75
CA ASP A 279 8.71 5.37 -20.67
C ASP A 279 7.72 4.21 -20.36
N PRO A 280 6.60 4.10 -21.11
CA PRO A 280 5.63 3.01 -20.95
C PRO A 280 6.24 1.61 -21.15
N ALA A 281 7.40 1.45 -21.78
CA ALA A 281 8.05 0.15 -21.89
C ALA A 281 8.62 -0.39 -20.56
N ARG A 282 8.80 0.46 -19.53
CA ARG A 282 9.54 0.13 -18.29
C ARG A 282 8.75 0.30 -16.99
N SER A 283 7.50 0.73 -17.06
CA SER A 283 6.61 0.93 -15.91
C SER A 283 5.59 -0.21 -15.77
N GLY A 284 5.69 -1.00 -14.70
CA GLY A 284 4.81 -2.12 -14.29
C GLY A 284 3.71 -2.63 -15.25
N GLY A 285 2.51 -2.91 -14.73
CA GLY A 285 1.37 -3.34 -15.56
C GLY A 285 0.77 -2.20 -16.42
N GLU A 286 1.19 -0.97 -16.16
CA GLU A 286 0.52 0.26 -16.59
C GLU A 286 1.16 0.84 -17.85
N GLY A 287 2.48 0.78 -17.95
CA GLY A 287 3.22 1.03 -19.18
C GLY A 287 2.94 -0.04 -20.23
N ARG A 288 2.70 -1.30 -19.80
CA ARG A 288 2.22 -2.40 -20.64
C ARG A 288 0.87 -2.11 -21.31
N LEU A 289 -0.05 -1.44 -20.62
CA LEU A 289 -1.35 -1.06 -21.20
C LEU A 289 -1.21 0.06 -22.25
N LEU A 290 -0.33 1.02 -22.00
CA LEU A 290 0.00 2.09 -22.95
C LEU A 290 0.76 1.54 -24.17
N ALA A 291 1.72 0.64 -23.96
CA ALA A 291 2.42 -0.08 -25.01
C ALA A 291 1.47 -0.94 -25.85
N LEU A 292 0.52 -1.65 -25.22
CA LEU A 292 -0.54 -2.40 -25.92
C LEU A 292 -1.42 -1.47 -26.79
N LEU A 293 -1.73 -0.27 -26.31
CA LEU A 293 -2.55 0.70 -27.07
C LEU A 293 -1.77 1.42 -28.17
N GLN A 294 -0.45 1.55 -28.03
CA GLN A 294 0.44 2.21 -28.99
C GLN A 294 0.92 1.24 -30.08
N ASP A 295 1.24 0.00 -29.73
CA ASP A 295 1.67 -1.06 -30.63
C ASP A 295 1.19 -2.44 -30.12
N PRO A 296 -0.04 -2.84 -30.49
CA PRO A 296 -0.63 -4.09 -30.03
C PRO A 296 0.17 -5.32 -30.47
N VAL A 297 0.77 -5.27 -31.67
CA VAL A 297 1.46 -6.43 -32.28
C VAL A 297 2.79 -6.66 -31.56
N HIS A 298 3.58 -5.60 -31.35
CA HIS A 298 4.84 -5.71 -30.62
C HIS A 298 4.65 -6.16 -29.17
N PHE A 299 3.55 -5.75 -28.53
CA PHE A 299 3.21 -6.21 -27.18
C PHE A 299 3.00 -7.74 -27.10
N PHE A 300 2.35 -8.33 -28.10
CA PHE A 300 2.14 -9.78 -28.16
C PHE A 300 3.39 -10.55 -28.54
N GLU A 301 4.26 -10.00 -29.41
CA GLU A 301 5.55 -10.62 -29.75
C GLU A 301 6.48 -10.71 -28.53
N VAL A 302 6.63 -9.61 -27.78
CA VAL A 302 7.45 -9.58 -26.55
C VAL A 302 6.89 -10.47 -25.43
N GLY A 303 5.56 -10.69 -25.40
CA GLY A 303 4.90 -11.58 -24.43
C GLY A 303 4.97 -13.07 -24.77
N LEU A 304 5.33 -13.44 -26.00
CA LEU A 304 5.46 -14.83 -26.46
C LEU A 304 6.91 -15.33 -26.43
N ASP A 305 7.89 -14.43 -26.34
CA ASP A 305 9.33 -14.75 -26.24
C ASP A 305 9.85 -14.89 -24.78
N THR A 306 8.95 -14.93 -23.78
CA THR A 306 9.26 -15.22 -22.36
C THR A 306 8.61 -16.50 -21.88
#